data_AF-A0A5P9HG69-F1
#
_entry.id   AF-A0A5P9HG69-F1
#
_cell.length_a   1.000
_cell.length_b   1.000
_cell.length_c   1.000
_cell.angle_alpha   90.00
_cell.angle_beta   90.00
_cell.angle_gamma   90.00
#
_symmetry.space_group_name_H-M   'P 1'
#
loop_
_entity.id
_entity.type
_entity.pdbx_description
1 polymer ?
#
loop_
_entity_poly.entity_id
_entity_poly.type
_entity_poly.pdbx_seq_one_letter_code
_entity_poly.pdbx_strand_id
1 'polypeptide(L)'
;MPRPAFRHIALPSQVPYVDRMPPEARATRRRLRACHECDWLMALPPLHSGEQAVCPRCGHAEVRRHRYPAQRSLALAIAALASLAIAAAFPFLAFSVRGVGNRIELTQTATDLIGHHAPLVAIVVLLTILVLPTLYLLAVVWLQIGLLSGHPLPASRSAARALAHLQPWMMADVFLIGTLVSLIKIVGLAQIELGPAFWAFGAFAVLLLATTQSVDRDWLWFALAGEPPAPEGSQTGRPAAPQGLTGCHTCGLVGRLDAGGHGQCQRCGEPLHARRPHSLQRTWALLAAAAVLYIPANVYPIMTTVSLGRASPSTIVGGIVELIEMGSLPVALVILVASVIVPIGKLLALAWLCLMAPRAHALKAPVRTRLYRITEFIGRWSMVDIFVVAILVALIRAGNLMAVEPGPAAVAFGSVVVLTMLAAMTFDPRLIWDGTTSTADEEAPHERHAP
;
A
#
# COMPACT_ATOMS: atom_id res chain seq x y z
N MET A 1 35.41 -11.04 -45.07
CA MET A 1 35.43 -11.79 -43.79
C MET A 1 33.99 -12.01 -43.34
N PRO A 2 33.46 -13.24 -43.33
CA PRO A 2 32.13 -13.51 -42.81
C PRO A 2 32.15 -13.62 -41.27
N ARG A 3 31.13 -13.08 -40.63
CA ARG A 3 30.91 -13.07 -39.16
C ARG A 3 30.80 -14.51 -38.61
N PRO A 4 31.29 -14.80 -37.39
CA PRO A 4 31.16 -16.13 -36.79
C PRO A 4 29.70 -16.40 -36.43
N ALA A 5 29.24 -17.62 -36.76
CA ALA A 5 27.93 -18.13 -36.40
C ALA A 5 27.83 -18.28 -34.88
N PHE A 6 26.91 -17.54 -34.25
CA PHE A 6 26.52 -17.80 -32.87
C PHE A 6 25.87 -19.19 -32.80
N ARG A 7 26.59 -20.16 -32.21
CA ARG A 7 26.00 -21.43 -31.78
C ARG A 7 24.91 -21.11 -30.77
N HIS A 8 23.65 -21.28 -31.16
CA HIS A 8 22.55 -21.38 -30.22
C HIS A 8 22.86 -22.53 -29.26
N ILE A 9 23.21 -22.20 -28.02
CA ILE A 9 23.24 -23.15 -26.92
C ILE A 9 21.78 -23.59 -26.73
N ALA A 10 21.44 -24.75 -27.29
CA ALA A 10 20.16 -25.39 -27.03
C ALA A 10 20.16 -25.81 -25.55
N LEU A 11 19.50 -24.99 -24.73
CA LEU A 11 19.23 -25.34 -23.34
C LEU A 11 18.40 -26.63 -23.33
N PRO A 12 18.76 -27.64 -22.52
CA PRO A 12 18.06 -28.91 -22.46
C PRO A 12 16.57 -28.69 -22.17
N SER A 13 15.72 -29.27 -23.01
CA SER A 13 14.26 -29.07 -23.09
C SER A 13 13.47 -29.70 -21.93
N GLN A 14 14.12 -30.05 -20.83
CA GLN A 14 13.50 -30.77 -19.70
C GLN A 14 13.87 -30.19 -18.33
N VAL A 15 13.87 -28.86 -18.21
CA VAL A 15 13.60 -28.25 -16.89
C VAL A 15 12.08 -28.37 -16.69
N PRO A 16 11.56 -28.85 -15.55
CA PRO A 16 10.12 -28.92 -15.32
C PRO A 16 9.58 -27.49 -15.39
N TYR A 17 9.01 -27.16 -16.54
CA TYR A 17 8.50 -25.85 -16.83
C TYR A 17 7.25 -25.71 -15.97
N VAL A 18 7.33 -24.90 -14.90
CA VAL A 18 6.15 -24.50 -14.15
C VAL A 18 5.08 -24.14 -15.17
N ASP A 19 3.98 -24.87 -15.04
CA ASP A 19 2.98 -25.10 -16.05
C ASP A 19 2.54 -23.79 -16.72
N ARG A 20 2.74 -23.69 -18.05
CA ARG A 20 2.56 -22.44 -18.81
C ARG A 20 1.09 -22.03 -18.98
N MET A 21 0.16 -22.97 -18.80
CA MET A 21 -1.25 -22.68 -18.97
C MET A 21 -1.86 -22.12 -17.68
N PRO A 22 -2.69 -21.07 -17.77
CA PRO A 22 -3.48 -20.61 -16.65
C PRO A 22 -4.27 -21.80 -16.07
N PRO A 23 -4.35 -21.91 -14.73
CA PRO A 23 -5.07 -23.02 -14.12
C PRO A 23 -6.56 -23.07 -14.51
N GLU A 24 -7.16 -21.96 -14.92
CA GLU A 24 -8.54 -21.91 -15.42
C GLU A 24 -8.72 -22.62 -16.77
N ALA A 25 -7.67 -22.72 -17.59
CA ALA A 25 -7.73 -23.43 -18.87
C ALA A 25 -7.85 -24.95 -18.72
N ARG A 26 -7.58 -25.48 -17.51
CA ARG A 26 -7.63 -26.93 -17.21
C ARG A 26 -8.92 -27.37 -16.53
N ALA A 27 -9.69 -26.45 -15.97
CA ALA A 27 -10.85 -26.77 -15.15
C ALA A 27 -12.16 -26.46 -15.90
N THR A 28 -12.96 -27.50 -16.14
CA THR A 28 -14.34 -27.41 -16.66
C THR A 28 -15.35 -26.82 -15.66
N ARG A 29 -14.90 -26.32 -14.49
CA ARG A 29 -15.76 -25.83 -13.41
C ARG A 29 -15.69 -24.31 -13.26
N ARG A 30 -16.86 -23.68 -13.04
CA ARG A 30 -17.00 -22.24 -12.81
C ARG A 30 -16.29 -21.86 -11.50
N ARG A 31 -15.15 -21.16 -11.59
CA ARG A 31 -14.47 -20.56 -10.43
C ARG A 31 -15.23 -19.31 -10.01
N LEU A 32 -15.58 -19.17 -8.73
CA LEU A 32 -16.32 -18.00 -8.24
C LEU A 32 -15.40 -17.04 -7.47
N ARG A 33 -15.63 -15.74 -7.64
CA ARG A 33 -15.07 -14.68 -6.79
C ARG A 33 -16.18 -13.72 -6.38
N ALA A 34 -16.13 -13.28 -5.13
CA ALA A 34 -16.95 -12.19 -4.64
C ALA A 34 -16.10 -10.92 -4.63
N CYS A 35 -16.62 -9.83 -5.21
CA CYS A 35 -15.89 -8.58 -5.32
C CYS A 35 -15.57 -7.97 -3.96
N HIS A 36 -14.32 -7.54 -3.73
CA HIS A 36 -13.89 -6.97 -2.45
C HIS A 36 -14.54 -5.63 -2.12
N GLU A 37 -14.96 -4.87 -3.13
CA GLU A 37 -15.58 -3.55 -2.94
C GLU A 37 -17.11 -3.56 -2.88
N CYS A 38 -17.78 -4.35 -3.73
CA CYS A 38 -19.25 -4.30 -3.89
C CYS A 38 -19.96 -5.63 -3.62
N ASP A 39 -19.21 -6.65 -3.17
CA ASP A 39 -19.71 -7.97 -2.78
C ASP A 39 -20.40 -8.78 -3.90
N TRP A 40 -20.28 -8.34 -5.16
CA TRP A 40 -20.88 -9.00 -6.31
C TRP A 40 -20.24 -10.36 -6.57
N LEU A 41 -21.06 -11.42 -6.61
CA LEU A 41 -20.59 -12.78 -6.89
C LEU A 41 -20.56 -13.04 -8.40
N MET A 42 -19.39 -13.36 -8.92
CA MET A 42 -19.17 -13.60 -10.35
C MET A 42 -18.35 -14.85 -10.60
N ALA A 43 -18.60 -15.49 -11.73
CA ALA A 43 -17.71 -16.52 -12.24
C ALA A 43 -16.51 -15.85 -12.93
N LEU A 44 -15.31 -16.34 -12.64
CA LEU A 44 -14.10 -15.93 -13.32
C LEU A 44 -14.07 -16.54 -14.71
N PRO A 45 -13.94 -15.71 -15.77
CA PRO A 45 -13.65 -16.24 -17.09
C PRO A 45 -12.25 -16.88 -17.10
N PRO A 46 -11.97 -17.83 -18.01
CA PRO A 46 -10.61 -18.28 -18.24
C PRO A 46 -9.77 -17.09 -18.74
N LEU A 47 -8.75 -16.71 -17.97
CA LEU A 47 -7.89 -15.57 -18.27
C LEU A 47 -6.56 -16.04 -18.87
N HIS A 48 -6.19 -15.48 -20.02
CA HIS A 48 -4.88 -15.68 -20.64
C HIS A 48 -3.82 -14.75 -20.03
N SER A 49 -2.55 -15.02 -20.36
CA SER A 49 -1.43 -14.16 -19.94
C SER A 49 -1.61 -12.72 -20.45
N GLY A 50 -1.65 -11.75 -19.54
CA GLY A 50 -1.86 -10.33 -19.84
C GLY A 50 -3.30 -9.85 -19.68
N GLU A 51 -4.25 -10.76 -19.49
CA GLU A 51 -5.66 -10.42 -19.29
C GLU A 51 -5.98 -10.12 -17.81
N GLN A 52 -7.07 -9.40 -17.60
CA GLN A 52 -7.58 -9.07 -16.27
C GLN A 52 -9.10 -9.25 -16.21
N ALA A 53 -9.61 -9.70 -15.07
CA ALA A 53 -11.03 -9.74 -14.77
C ALA A 53 -11.44 -8.50 -13.95
N VAL A 54 -12.50 -7.84 -14.39
CA VAL A 54 -13.09 -6.67 -13.72
C VAL A 54 -14.50 -6.98 -13.25
N CYS A 55 -14.88 -6.46 -12.10
CA CYS A 55 -16.24 -6.58 -11.58
C CYS A 55 -17.23 -5.81 -12.47
N PRO A 56 -18.31 -6.44 -12.96
CA PRO A 56 -19.28 -5.77 -13.83
C PRO A 56 -20.12 -4.69 -13.11
N ARG A 57 -20.21 -4.74 -11.78
CA ARG A 57 -21.01 -3.80 -10.97
C ARG A 57 -20.26 -2.52 -10.61
N CYS A 58 -19.01 -2.64 -10.14
CA CYS A 58 -18.23 -1.49 -9.66
C CYS A 58 -16.98 -1.18 -10.50
N GLY A 59 -16.62 -2.05 -11.47
CA GLY A 59 -15.41 -1.90 -12.28
C GLY A 59 -14.10 -2.13 -11.53
N HIS A 60 -14.12 -2.72 -10.33
CA HIS A 60 -12.90 -3.07 -9.60
C HIS A 60 -12.16 -4.22 -10.31
N ALA A 61 -10.84 -4.12 -10.46
CA ALA A 61 -10.03 -5.18 -11.06
C ALA A 61 -9.71 -6.23 -9.98
N GLU A 62 -10.29 -7.43 -10.12
CA GLU A 62 -10.20 -8.49 -9.11
C GLU A 62 -8.97 -9.39 -9.33
N VAL A 63 -8.71 -9.76 -10.59
CA VAL A 63 -7.61 -10.68 -10.94
C VAL A 63 -6.89 -10.18 -12.18
N ARG A 64 -5.56 -10.21 -12.16
CA ARG A 64 -4.70 -9.86 -13.29
C ARG A 64 -3.68 -10.97 -13.52
N ARG A 65 -3.67 -11.56 -14.71
CA ARG A 65 -2.74 -12.63 -15.08
C ARG A 65 -1.49 -12.06 -15.73
N HIS A 66 -0.32 -12.37 -15.18
CA HIS A 66 0.96 -12.01 -15.79
C HIS A 66 1.58 -13.19 -16.53
N ARG A 67 2.36 -12.91 -17.58
CA ARG A 67 3.16 -13.93 -18.24
C ARG A 67 4.30 -14.38 -17.33
N TYR A 68 4.45 -15.69 -17.14
CA TYR A 68 5.45 -16.32 -16.26
C TYR A 68 5.47 -15.72 -14.83
N PRO A 69 4.36 -15.82 -14.08
CA PRO A 69 4.16 -15.10 -12.82
C PRO A 69 5.26 -15.38 -11.79
N ALA A 70 5.69 -16.64 -11.64
CA ALA A 70 6.74 -17.02 -10.70
C ALA A 70 8.13 -16.49 -11.08
N GLN A 71 8.58 -16.71 -12.32
CA GLN A 71 9.91 -16.29 -12.77
C GLN A 71 10.04 -14.76 -12.77
N ARG A 72 9.00 -14.06 -13.21
CA ARG A 72 8.99 -12.59 -13.25
C ARG A 72 9.05 -11.99 -11.85
N SER A 73 8.17 -12.45 -10.94
CA SER A 73 8.15 -11.92 -9.57
C SER A 73 9.42 -12.28 -8.80
N LEU A 74 10.01 -13.46 -9.04
CA LEU A 74 11.31 -13.83 -8.47
C LEU A 74 12.43 -12.93 -8.96
N ALA A 75 12.56 -12.72 -10.28
CA ALA A 75 13.61 -11.88 -10.86
C ALA A 75 13.52 -10.43 -10.36
N LEU A 76 12.30 -9.87 -10.31
CA LEU A 76 12.07 -8.53 -9.78
C LEU A 76 12.39 -8.44 -8.28
N ALA A 77 12.02 -9.46 -7.49
CA ALA A 77 12.28 -9.46 -6.06
C ALA A 77 13.79 -9.55 -5.74
N ILE A 78 14.54 -10.39 -6.46
CA ILE A 78 16.00 -10.50 -6.32
C ILE A 78 16.68 -9.19 -6.74
N ALA A 79 16.26 -8.60 -7.86
CA ALA A 79 16.78 -7.30 -8.30
C ALA A 79 16.50 -6.21 -7.27
N ALA A 80 15.29 -6.17 -6.69
CA ALA A 80 14.92 -5.22 -5.65
C ALA A 80 15.77 -5.41 -4.38
N LEU A 81 16.03 -6.65 -3.95
CA LEU A 81 16.90 -6.94 -2.79
C LEU A 81 18.34 -6.49 -3.05
N ALA A 82 18.88 -6.75 -4.24
CA ALA A 82 20.21 -6.28 -4.62
C ALA A 82 20.28 -4.75 -4.64
N SER A 83 19.31 -4.07 -5.23
CA SER A 83 19.24 -2.59 -5.22
C SER A 83 19.12 -2.04 -3.79
N LEU A 84 18.35 -2.69 -2.91
CA LEU A 84 18.23 -2.30 -1.51
C LEU A 84 19.55 -2.48 -0.75
N ALA A 85 20.25 -3.58 -0.98
CA ALA A 85 21.56 -3.84 -0.37
C ALA A 85 22.60 -2.79 -0.80
N ILE A 86 22.61 -2.41 -2.08
CA ILE A 86 23.46 -1.31 -2.58
C ILE A 86 23.03 0.02 -1.95
N ALA A 87 21.73 0.31 -1.89
CA ALA A 87 21.26 1.56 -1.26
C ALA A 87 21.64 1.65 0.23
N ALA A 88 21.68 0.53 0.95
CA ALA A 88 22.07 0.48 2.36
C ALA A 88 23.59 0.54 2.60
N ALA A 89 24.41 0.11 1.63
CA ALA A 89 25.87 0.00 1.78
C ALA A 89 26.64 1.26 1.37
N PHE A 90 26.03 2.17 0.62
CA PHE A 90 26.68 3.36 0.07
C PHE A 90 26.09 4.66 0.67
N PRO A 91 26.86 5.77 0.65
CA PRO A 91 26.37 7.06 1.15
C PRO A 91 25.22 7.58 0.28
N PHE A 92 24.16 8.02 0.93
CA PHE A 92 22.93 8.50 0.29
C PHE A 92 23.10 9.93 -0.22
N LEU A 93 23.61 10.81 0.64
CA LEU A 93 23.88 12.21 0.31
C LEU A 93 25.28 12.59 0.78
N ALA A 94 26.00 13.34 -0.05
CA ALA A 94 27.28 13.93 0.29
C ALA A 94 27.18 15.44 0.13
N PHE A 95 27.68 16.16 1.14
CA PHE A 95 27.72 17.62 1.13
C PHE A 95 29.15 18.07 1.34
N SER A 96 29.57 19.10 0.59
CA SER A 96 30.81 19.81 0.85
C SER A 96 30.48 21.26 1.21
N VAL A 97 30.85 21.66 2.43
CA VAL A 97 30.73 23.06 2.87
C VAL A 97 32.12 23.49 3.34
N ARG A 98 32.74 24.44 2.64
CA ARG A 98 34.07 25.01 2.97
C ARG A 98 35.16 23.94 3.19
N GLY A 99 35.19 22.90 2.35
CA GLY A 99 36.25 21.88 2.34
C GLY A 99 36.11 20.75 3.37
N VAL A 100 35.12 20.79 4.26
CA VAL A 100 34.75 19.66 5.14
C VAL A 100 33.57 18.94 4.51
N GLY A 101 33.77 17.68 4.12
CA GLY A 101 32.73 16.83 3.55
C GLY A 101 32.10 15.95 4.62
N ASN A 102 30.76 15.90 4.69
CA ASN A 102 30.04 14.93 5.51
C ASN A 102 29.20 14.01 4.62
N ARG A 103 29.09 12.74 5.01
CA ARG A 103 28.34 11.71 4.29
C ARG A 103 27.21 11.22 5.17
N ILE A 104 26.01 11.13 4.62
CA ILE A 104 24.83 10.63 5.33
C ILE A 104 24.43 9.30 4.72
N GLU A 105 24.46 8.26 5.54
CA GLU A 105 23.92 6.94 5.21
C GLU A 105 22.44 6.83 5.65
N LEU A 106 21.66 6.00 4.96
CA LEU A 106 20.24 5.79 5.29
C LEU A 106 20.04 5.26 6.72
N THR A 107 20.95 4.40 7.19
CA THR A 107 20.95 3.84 8.54
C THR A 107 21.32 4.87 9.61
N GLN A 108 22.25 5.77 9.29
CA GLN A 108 22.66 6.87 10.18
C GLN A 108 21.50 7.83 10.47
N THR A 109 20.67 8.10 9.45
CA THR A 109 19.44 8.90 9.59
C THR A 109 18.54 8.34 10.71
N ALA A 110 18.42 7.01 10.81
CA ALA A 110 17.61 6.38 11.83
C ALA A 110 18.26 6.43 13.23
N THR A 111 19.57 6.22 13.33
CA THR A 111 20.28 6.29 14.61
C THR A 111 20.32 7.71 15.18
N ASP A 112 20.45 8.73 14.32
CA ASP A 112 20.46 10.13 14.72
C ASP A 112 19.09 10.57 15.24
N LEU A 113 17.99 10.09 14.64
CA LEU A 113 16.64 10.35 15.15
C LEU A 113 16.37 9.67 16.51
N ILE A 114 16.97 8.50 16.78
CA ILE A 114 16.81 7.78 18.06
C ILE A 114 17.51 8.54 19.20
N GLY A 115 18.69 9.12 18.94
CA GLY A 115 19.47 9.85 19.95
C GLY A 115 18.83 11.16 20.44
N HIS A 116 17.85 11.72 19.71
CA HIS A 116 17.39 13.10 19.91
C HIS A 116 15.86 13.24 20.04
N HIS A 117 15.26 12.44 20.93
CA HIS A 117 13.90 12.62 21.46
C HIS A 117 12.70 12.32 20.52
N ALA A 118 12.90 11.70 19.35
CA ALA A 118 11.80 11.22 18.50
C ALA A 118 11.95 9.74 18.04
N PRO A 119 12.14 8.78 18.96
CA PRO A 119 12.42 7.38 18.62
C PRO A 119 11.28 6.71 17.82
N LEU A 120 10.02 7.13 18.06
CA LEU A 120 8.87 6.59 17.36
C LEU A 120 8.91 6.88 15.85
N VAL A 121 9.31 8.10 15.45
CA VAL A 121 9.43 8.47 14.03
C VAL A 121 10.57 7.66 13.40
N ALA A 122 11.71 7.54 14.10
CA ALA A 122 12.86 6.76 13.64
C ALA A 122 12.49 5.29 13.35
N ILE A 123 11.78 4.67 14.28
CA ILE A 123 11.34 3.27 14.17
C ILE A 123 10.39 3.12 12.98
N VAL A 124 9.42 4.02 12.81
CA VAL A 124 8.48 3.97 11.68
C VAL A 124 9.22 4.09 10.35
N VAL A 125 10.17 5.03 10.23
CA VAL A 125 10.98 5.24 9.03
C VAL A 125 11.81 3.99 8.72
N LEU A 126 12.55 3.45 9.70
CA LEU A 126 13.38 2.25 9.53
C LEU A 126 12.54 1.01 9.17
N LEU A 127 11.41 0.84 9.86
CA LEU A 127 10.51 -0.28 9.65
C LEU A 127 9.90 -0.25 8.24
N THR A 128 9.42 0.91 7.79
CA THR A 128 8.69 1.04 6.51
C THR A 128 9.60 1.08 5.28
N ILE A 129 10.84 1.53 5.43
CA ILE A 129 11.80 1.68 4.31
C ILE A 129 12.71 0.47 4.16
N LEU A 130 13.19 -0.11 5.27
CA LEU A 130 14.21 -1.17 5.23
C LEU A 130 13.63 -2.52 5.63
N VAL A 131 13.05 -2.62 6.83
CA VAL A 131 12.69 -3.92 7.43
C VAL A 131 11.51 -4.58 6.70
N LEU A 132 10.37 -3.90 6.58
CA LEU A 132 9.16 -4.48 5.96
C LEU A 132 9.37 -4.82 4.48
N PRO A 133 10.00 -3.96 3.65
CA PRO A 133 10.31 -4.33 2.27
C PRO A 133 11.27 -5.53 2.16
N THR A 134 12.29 -5.62 3.04
CA THR A 134 13.19 -6.78 3.06
C THR A 134 12.41 -8.06 3.38
N LEU A 135 11.60 -8.04 4.44
CA LEU A 135 10.76 -9.19 4.83
C LEU A 135 9.78 -9.58 3.71
N TYR A 136 9.15 -8.59 3.07
CA TYR A 136 8.25 -8.81 1.93
C TYR A 136 8.99 -9.47 0.75
N LEU A 137 10.14 -8.93 0.35
CA LEU A 137 10.91 -9.44 -0.78
C LEU A 137 11.46 -10.84 -0.51
N LEU A 138 11.97 -11.10 0.70
CA LEU A 138 12.40 -12.44 1.11
C LEU A 138 11.23 -13.43 1.10
N ALA A 139 10.04 -13.03 1.56
CA ALA A 139 8.85 -13.86 1.48
C ALA A 139 8.45 -14.17 0.03
N VAL A 140 8.51 -13.18 -0.88
CA VAL A 140 8.28 -13.42 -2.32
C VAL A 140 9.30 -14.40 -2.88
N VAL A 141 10.59 -14.19 -2.64
CA VAL A 141 11.66 -15.08 -3.11
C VAL A 141 11.43 -16.51 -2.60
N TRP A 142 11.16 -16.67 -1.31
CA TRP A 142 10.85 -17.97 -0.68
C TRP A 142 9.67 -18.67 -1.36
N LEU A 143 8.56 -17.96 -1.55
CA LEU A 143 7.36 -18.51 -2.19
C LEU A 143 7.61 -18.92 -3.64
N GLN A 144 8.26 -18.07 -4.43
CA GLN A 144 8.49 -18.36 -5.85
C GLN A 144 9.52 -19.47 -6.07
N ILE A 145 10.57 -19.56 -5.24
CA ILE A 145 11.53 -20.68 -5.29
C ILE A 145 10.79 -22.00 -5.03
N GLY A 146 9.97 -22.09 -3.98
CA GLY A 146 9.19 -23.30 -3.70
C GLY A 146 8.27 -23.70 -4.85
N LEU A 147 7.60 -22.72 -5.46
CA LEU A 147 6.75 -22.98 -6.63
C LEU A 147 7.54 -23.43 -7.87
N LEU A 148 8.73 -22.88 -8.11
CA LEU A 148 9.61 -23.30 -9.21
C LEU A 148 10.23 -24.68 -8.97
N SER A 149 10.49 -25.06 -7.73
CA SER A 149 10.99 -26.38 -7.33
C SER A 149 9.90 -27.47 -7.32
N GLY A 150 8.65 -27.13 -7.64
CA GLY A 150 7.51 -28.06 -7.70
C GLY A 150 6.98 -28.50 -6.33
N HIS A 151 7.56 -28.03 -5.23
CA HIS A 151 7.15 -28.38 -3.87
C HIS A 151 7.08 -27.12 -3.01
N PRO A 152 5.91 -26.79 -2.42
CA PRO A 152 5.80 -25.64 -1.54
C PRO A 152 6.72 -25.83 -0.32
N LEU A 153 7.59 -24.84 -0.08
CA LEU A 153 8.51 -24.82 1.05
C LEU A 153 7.74 -24.77 2.39
N PRO A 154 8.38 -25.13 3.52
CA PRO A 154 7.73 -24.98 4.81
C PRO A 154 7.31 -23.52 5.03
N ALA A 155 6.20 -23.33 5.74
CA ALA A 155 5.62 -22.02 6.03
C ALA A 155 5.17 -21.19 4.79
N SER A 156 5.05 -21.77 3.58
CA SER A 156 4.56 -21.01 2.41
C SER A 156 3.15 -20.41 2.61
N ARG A 157 2.24 -21.11 3.30
CA ARG A 157 0.88 -20.57 3.55
C ARG A 157 0.91 -19.34 4.46
N SER A 158 1.71 -19.36 5.53
CA SER A 158 1.85 -18.22 6.43
C SER A 158 2.59 -17.06 5.76
N ALA A 159 3.61 -17.33 4.95
CA ALA A 159 4.30 -16.30 4.17
C ALA A 159 3.35 -15.62 3.15
N ALA A 160 2.53 -16.40 2.44
CA ALA A 160 1.53 -15.87 1.51
C ALA A 160 0.44 -15.04 2.24
N ARG A 161 0.05 -15.43 3.46
CA ARG A 161 -0.85 -14.65 4.31
C ARG A 161 -0.20 -13.35 4.78
N ALA A 162 1.04 -13.41 5.27
CA ALA A 162 1.78 -12.24 5.72
C ALA A 162 1.95 -11.19 4.60
N LEU A 163 2.16 -11.64 3.36
CA LEU A 163 2.27 -10.76 2.19
C LEU A 163 1.08 -9.79 2.05
N ALA A 164 -0.13 -10.29 2.31
CA ALA A 164 -1.37 -9.52 2.26
C ALA A 164 -1.37 -8.34 3.24
N HIS A 165 -0.79 -8.54 4.41
CA HIS A 165 -0.78 -7.57 5.50
C HIS A 165 0.43 -6.65 5.45
N LEU A 166 1.55 -7.09 4.89
CA LEU A 166 2.78 -6.29 4.77
C LEU A 166 2.69 -5.26 3.65
N GLN A 167 2.06 -5.61 2.52
CA GLN A 167 2.04 -4.79 1.32
C GLN A 167 1.61 -3.32 1.56
N PRO A 168 0.55 -3.03 2.34
CA PRO A 168 0.08 -1.66 2.52
C PRO A 168 1.00 -0.76 3.36
N TRP A 169 1.94 -1.33 4.11
CA TRP A 169 2.83 -0.58 5.01
C TRP A 169 4.17 -0.21 4.37
N MET A 170 4.48 -0.76 3.20
CA MET A 170 5.71 -0.43 2.49
C MET A 170 5.56 0.92 1.80
N MET A 171 6.43 1.86 2.14
CA MET A 171 6.34 3.26 1.68
C MET A 171 7.63 3.77 1.04
N ALA A 172 8.42 2.87 0.44
CA ALA A 172 9.69 3.23 -0.21
C ALA A 172 9.52 4.27 -1.34
N ASP A 173 8.44 4.16 -2.11
CA ASP A 173 8.09 5.12 -3.17
C ASP A 173 7.73 6.50 -2.60
N VAL A 174 6.99 6.52 -1.50
CA VAL A 174 6.63 7.74 -0.76
C VAL A 174 7.89 8.42 -0.19
N PHE A 175 8.82 7.65 0.38
CA PHE A 175 10.08 8.17 0.90
C PHE A 175 10.98 8.77 -0.20
N LEU A 176 11.07 8.13 -1.38
CA LEU A 176 11.83 8.67 -2.51
C LEU A 176 11.33 10.07 -2.90
N ILE A 177 10.01 10.24 -2.96
CA ILE A 177 9.39 11.52 -3.32
C ILE A 177 9.58 12.55 -2.21
N GLY A 178 9.42 12.15 -0.94
CA GLY A 178 9.75 13.01 0.20
C GLY A 178 11.21 13.46 0.21
N THR A 179 12.15 12.59 -0.18
CA THR A 179 13.56 12.95 -0.36
C THR A 179 13.73 14.00 -1.45
N LEU A 180 13.10 13.82 -2.60
CA LEU A 180 13.20 14.76 -3.71
C LEU A 180 12.64 16.13 -3.34
N VAL A 181 11.49 16.18 -2.66
CA VAL A 181 10.89 17.42 -2.14
C VAL A 181 11.82 18.09 -1.12
N SER A 182 12.41 17.31 -0.21
CA SER A 182 13.37 17.83 0.78
C SER A 182 14.62 18.40 0.13
N LEU A 183 15.12 17.74 -0.91
CA LEU A 183 16.29 18.19 -1.67
C LEU A 183 16.02 19.56 -2.31
N ILE A 184 14.87 19.72 -2.97
CA ILE A 184 14.46 21.00 -3.59
C ILE A 184 14.47 22.14 -2.57
N LYS A 185 14.05 21.87 -1.32
CA LYS A 185 14.07 22.85 -0.23
C LYS A 185 15.49 23.31 0.15
N ILE A 186 16.49 22.43 0.05
CA ILE A 186 17.85 22.67 0.55
C ILE A 186 18.81 23.16 -0.55
N VAL A 187 18.51 22.92 -1.84
CA VAL A 187 19.35 23.39 -2.96
C VAL A 187 19.54 24.91 -2.97
N GLY A 188 18.60 25.68 -2.38
CA GLY A 188 18.76 27.12 -2.17
C GLY A 188 19.78 27.52 -1.09
N LEU A 189 20.21 26.57 -0.24
CA LEU A 189 21.05 26.80 0.93
C LEU A 189 22.47 26.19 0.78
N ALA A 190 22.64 25.12 -0.01
CA ALA A 190 23.92 24.41 -0.16
C ALA A 190 24.07 23.69 -1.52
N GLN A 191 25.31 23.41 -1.93
CA GLN A 191 25.60 22.49 -3.04
C GLN A 191 25.46 21.05 -2.56
N ILE A 192 24.59 20.27 -3.22
CA ILE A 192 24.23 18.91 -2.82
C ILE A 192 24.60 17.95 -3.92
N GLU A 193 25.42 16.95 -3.60
CA GLU A 193 25.76 15.87 -4.52
C GLU A 193 24.98 14.60 -4.14
N LEU A 194 24.28 14.04 -5.13
CA LEU A 194 23.54 12.79 -4.96
C LEU A 194 24.51 11.61 -5.01
N GLY A 195 24.58 10.85 -3.92
CA GLY A 195 25.40 9.65 -3.85
C GLY A 195 24.82 8.48 -4.67
N PRO A 196 25.60 7.42 -4.91
CA PRO A 196 25.13 6.24 -5.63
C PRO A 196 23.96 5.53 -4.92
N ALA A 197 23.84 5.64 -3.59
CA ALA A 197 22.72 5.05 -2.87
C ALA A 197 21.37 5.73 -3.17
N PHE A 198 21.35 7.03 -3.54
CA PHE A 198 20.11 7.69 -3.95
C PHE A 198 19.53 7.04 -5.22
N TRP A 199 20.38 6.80 -6.23
CA TRP A 199 19.97 6.14 -7.47
C TRP A 199 19.62 4.67 -7.27
N ALA A 200 20.39 3.96 -6.44
CA ALA A 200 20.07 2.58 -6.06
C ALA A 200 18.74 2.47 -5.31
N PHE A 201 18.44 3.44 -4.43
CA PHE A 201 17.16 3.52 -3.73
C PHE A 201 16.01 3.84 -4.70
N GLY A 202 16.22 4.73 -5.66
CA GLY A 202 15.26 5.00 -6.73
C GLY A 202 14.92 3.75 -7.55
N ALA A 203 15.95 2.99 -7.95
CA ALA A 203 15.78 1.70 -8.62
C ALA A 203 15.03 0.70 -7.72
N PHE A 204 15.40 0.61 -6.43
CA PHE A 204 14.71 -0.22 -5.45
C PHE A 204 13.23 0.13 -5.32
N ALA A 205 12.86 1.41 -5.21
CA ALA A 205 11.46 1.83 -5.09
C ALA A 205 10.63 1.41 -6.32
N VAL A 206 11.18 1.58 -7.52
CA VAL A 206 10.53 1.16 -8.78
C VAL A 206 10.44 -0.38 -8.85
N LEU A 207 11.50 -1.10 -8.51
CA LEU A 207 11.53 -2.56 -8.53
C LEU A 207 10.61 -3.17 -7.47
N LEU A 208 10.52 -2.57 -6.28
CA LEU A 208 9.57 -2.98 -5.24
C LEU A 208 8.13 -2.78 -5.73
N LEU A 209 7.81 -1.63 -6.31
CA LEU A 209 6.49 -1.39 -6.90
C LEU A 209 6.19 -2.40 -8.01
N ALA A 210 7.14 -2.62 -8.93
CA ALA A 210 7.00 -3.63 -9.99
C ALA A 210 6.81 -5.04 -9.40
N THR A 211 7.51 -5.39 -8.33
CA THR A 211 7.36 -6.66 -7.62
C THR A 211 5.96 -6.81 -7.05
N THR A 212 5.46 -5.82 -6.29
CA THR A 212 4.11 -5.86 -5.70
C THR A 212 3.01 -5.99 -6.76
N GLN A 213 3.15 -5.32 -7.90
CA GLN A 213 2.21 -5.41 -9.03
C GLN A 213 2.33 -6.72 -9.82
N SER A 214 3.49 -7.39 -9.76
CA SER A 214 3.73 -8.65 -10.46
C SER A 214 3.22 -9.89 -9.71
N VAL A 215 3.07 -9.80 -8.38
CA VAL A 215 2.61 -10.93 -7.57
C VAL A 215 1.11 -11.13 -7.76
N ASP A 216 0.76 -12.13 -8.57
CA ASP A 216 -0.61 -12.58 -8.76
C ASP A 216 -1.04 -13.43 -7.55
N ARG A 217 -1.77 -12.81 -6.61
CA ARG A 217 -2.22 -13.45 -5.36
C ARG A 217 -3.20 -14.60 -5.64
N ASP A 218 -4.03 -14.48 -6.67
CA ASP A 218 -4.98 -15.53 -7.06
C ASP A 218 -4.25 -16.78 -7.56
N TRP A 219 -3.28 -16.57 -8.46
CA TRP A 219 -2.42 -17.63 -8.99
C TRP A 219 -1.56 -18.27 -7.90
N LEU A 220 -0.93 -17.44 -7.05
CA LEU A 220 -0.06 -17.88 -5.96
C LEU A 220 -0.79 -18.85 -5.03
N TRP A 221 -1.96 -18.45 -4.53
CA TRP A 221 -2.74 -19.33 -3.66
C TRP A 221 -3.25 -20.58 -4.38
N PHE A 222 -3.45 -20.51 -5.71
CA PHE A 222 -3.88 -21.65 -6.51
C PHE A 222 -2.77 -22.68 -6.63
N ALA A 223 -1.57 -22.23 -6.95
CA ALA A 223 -0.41 -23.09 -7.04
C ALA A 223 -0.05 -23.71 -5.66
N LEU A 224 -0.28 -22.99 -4.56
CA LEU A 224 0.07 -23.45 -3.21
C LEU A 224 -0.93 -24.45 -2.59
N ALA A 225 -2.23 -24.26 -2.80
CA ALA A 225 -3.26 -25.01 -2.06
C ALA A 225 -4.42 -25.50 -2.95
N GLY A 226 -4.35 -25.28 -4.26
CA GLY A 226 -5.45 -25.53 -5.18
C GLY A 226 -6.63 -24.59 -4.93
N GLU A 227 -7.79 -24.99 -5.42
CA GLU A 227 -9.06 -24.32 -5.17
C GLU A 227 -10.16 -25.35 -4.90
N PRO A 228 -10.74 -25.36 -3.67
CA PRO A 228 -11.86 -26.23 -3.37
C PRO A 228 -13.09 -25.84 -4.21
N PRO A 229 -14.07 -26.75 -4.37
CA PRO A 229 -15.27 -26.47 -5.14
C PRO A 229 -16.03 -25.28 -4.55
N ALA A 230 -16.66 -24.50 -5.44
CA ALA A 230 -17.55 -23.43 -5.02
C ALA A 230 -18.70 -23.99 -4.15
N PRO A 231 -19.14 -23.25 -3.12
CA PRO A 231 -20.25 -23.72 -2.29
C PRO A 231 -21.51 -23.97 -3.12
N GLU A 232 -22.22 -25.05 -2.81
CA GLU A 232 -23.45 -25.42 -3.53
C GLU A 232 -24.49 -24.30 -3.47
N GLY A 233 -25.36 -24.19 -4.49
CA GLY A 233 -26.41 -23.16 -4.50
C GLY A 233 -25.93 -21.71 -4.71
N SER A 234 -24.64 -21.49 -4.95
CA SER A 234 -24.09 -20.16 -5.27
C SER A 234 -24.64 -19.62 -6.60
N GLN A 235 -25.29 -18.46 -6.57
CA GLN A 235 -25.85 -17.78 -7.74
C GLN A 235 -24.98 -16.58 -8.13
N THR A 236 -24.40 -16.65 -9.33
CA THR A 236 -23.66 -15.52 -9.93
C THR A 236 -24.62 -14.41 -10.37
N GLY A 237 -24.14 -13.17 -10.41
CA GLY A 237 -24.99 -12.03 -10.77
C GLY A 237 -25.86 -11.53 -9.61
N ARG A 238 -25.55 -11.97 -8.39
CA ARG A 238 -26.15 -11.51 -7.14
C ARG A 238 -25.05 -11.24 -6.12
N PRO A 239 -25.25 -10.38 -5.11
CA PRO A 239 -24.28 -10.19 -4.04
C PRO A 239 -24.08 -11.48 -3.23
N ALA A 240 -22.90 -11.65 -2.63
CA ALA A 240 -22.55 -12.85 -1.87
C ALA A 240 -23.23 -12.90 -0.50
N ALA A 241 -23.28 -11.77 0.24
CA ALA A 241 -23.87 -11.71 1.57
C ALA A 241 -25.31 -12.26 1.72
N PRO A 242 -26.31 -11.89 0.88
CA PRO A 242 -27.67 -12.40 1.03
C PRO A 242 -27.78 -13.91 0.80
N GLN A 243 -26.78 -14.52 0.17
CA GLN A 243 -26.71 -15.96 -0.07
C GLN A 243 -25.96 -16.71 1.06
N GLY A 244 -25.54 -16.01 2.13
CA GLY A 244 -24.70 -16.59 3.18
C GLY A 244 -23.28 -16.89 2.70
N LEU A 245 -22.78 -16.15 1.71
CA LEU A 245 -21.46 -16.33 1.11
C LEU A 245 -20.58 -15.10 1.34
N THR A 246 -19.27 -15.29 1.36
CA THR A 246 -18.31 -14.18 1.32
C THR A 246 -17.00 -14.57 0.66
N GLY A 247 -16.32 -13.58 0.07
CA GLY A 247 -14.97 -13.74 -0.47
C GLY A 247 -13.91 -13.53 0.61
N CYS A 248 -12.91 -14.40 0.67
CA CYS A 248 -11.76 -14.22 1.53
C CYS A 248 -10.87 -13.06 1.05
N HIS A 249 -10.65 -12.04 1.88
CA HIS A 249 -9.75 -10.90 1.58
C HIS A 249 -8.28 -11.29 1.33
N THR A 250 -7.84 -12.44 1.83
CA THR A 250 -6.44 -12.87 1.70
C THR A 250 -6.18 -13.66 0.42
N CYS A 251 -7.04 -14.65 0.13
CA CYS A 251 -6.83 -15.63 -0.95
C CYS A 251 -7.93 -15.64 -2.02
N GLY A 252 -8.96 -14.79 -1.90
CA GLY A 252 -10.07 -14.68 -2.86
C GLY A 252 -11.12 -15.79 -2.80
N LEU A 253 -10.88 -16.90 -2.09
CA LEU A 253 -11.82 -18.04 -2.07
C LEU A 253 -13.19 -17.63 -1.52
N VAL A 254 -14.26 -18.02 -2.21
CA VAL A 254 -15.63 -17.87 -1.73
C VAL A 254 -15.94 -18.98 -0.72
N GLY A 255 -16.33 -18.59 0.48
CA GLY A 255 -16.73 -19.49 1.56
C GLY A 255 -18.17 -19.25 2.00
N ARG A 256 -18.78 -20.28 2.61
CA ARG A 256 -20.04 -20.16 3.33
C ARG A 256 -19.83 -19.58 4.72
N LEU A 257 -20.82 -18.83 5.15
CA LEU A 257 -20.95 -18.31 6.49
C LEU A 257 -22.02 -19.11 7.25
N ASP A 258 -21.88 -19.15 8.56
CA ASP A 258 -22.91 -19.63 9.47
C ASP A 258 -24.06 -18.61 9.60
N ALA A 259 -25.09 -18.97 10.36
CA ALA A 259 -26.24 -18.09 10.61
C ALA A 259 -25.85 -16.79 11.35
N GLY A 260 -24.70 -16.77 12.03
CA GLY A 260 -24.13 -15.58 12.67
C GLY A 260 -23.30 -14.71 11.73
N GLY A 261 -23.11 -15.10 10.47
CA GLY A 261 -22.30 -14.37 9.49
C GLY A 261 -20.79 -14.56 9.66
N HIS A 262 -20.36 -15.62 10.37
CA HIS A 262 -18.98 -15.99 10.60
C HIS A 262 -18.60 -17.28 9.84
N GLY A 263 -17.32 -17.45 9.55
CA GLY A 263 -16.81 -18.67 8.94
C GLY A 263 -15.28 -18.73 8.95
N GLN A 264 -14.72 -19.79 8.39
CA GLN A 264 -13.28 -19.91 8.20
C GLN A 264 -12.95 -20.30 6.77
N CYS A 265 -11.91 -19.68 6.21
CA CYS A 265 -11.49 -19.99 4.86
C CYS A 265 -10.83 -21.37 4.79
N GLN A 266 -11.40 -22.28 4.00
CA GLN A 266 -10.87 -23.64 3.81
C GLN A 266 -9.47 -23.68 3.16
N ARG A 267 -9.06 -22.60 2.48
CA ARG A 267 -7.78 -22.53 1.76
C ARG A 267 -6.66 -21.90 2.58
N CYS A 268 -6.91 -20.73 3.17
CA CYS A 268 -5.89 -19.97 3.88
C CYS A 268 -6.08 -19.94 5.40
N GLY A 269 -7.21 -20.42 5.93
CA GLY A 269 -7.52 -20.42 7.37
C GLY A 269 -7.90 -19.06 7.95
N GLU A 270 -8.03 -18.01 7.14
CA GLU A 270 -8.44 -16.67 7.60
C GLU A 270 -9.91 -16.69 8.08
N PRO A 271 -10.25 -15.99 9.16
CA PRO A 271 -11.64 -15.84 9.59
C PRO A 271 -12.44 -15.04 8.55
N LEU A 272 -13.56 -15.62 8.14
CA LEU A 272 -14.51 -15.03 7.19
C LEU A 272 -15.64 -14.35 7.94
N HIS A 273 -16.09 -13.22 7.40
CA HIS A 273 -17.17 -12.42 7.96
C HIS A 273 -18.03 -11.84 6.83
N ALA A 274 -19.35 -11.81 7.00
CA ALA A 274 -20.27 -11.18 6.04
C ALA A 274 -19.88 -9.72 5.77
N ARG A 275 -19.74 -8.94 6.84
CA ARG A 275 -19.16 -7.60 6.86
C ARG A 275 -18.14 -7.53 7.98
N ARG A 276 -17.16 -6.65 7.88
CA ARG A 276 -16.16 -6.51 8.95
C ARG A 276 -16.85 -6.11 10.27
N PRO A 277 -16.62 -6.85 11.37
CA PRO A 277 -17.28 -6.58 12.65
C PRO A 277 -17.01 -5.16 13.13
N HIS A 278 -18.07 -4.45 13.52
CA HIS A 278 -17.99 -3.08 14.04
C HIS A 278 -17.20 -2.10 13.14
N SER A 279 -17.17 -2.32 11.82
CA SER A 279 -16.37 -1.51 10.89
C SER A 279 -16.63 0.00 11.05
N LEU A 280 -17.90 0.42 11.04
CA LEU A 280 -18.27 1.84 11.22
C LEU A 280 -17.82 2.39 12.57
N GLN A 281 -18.05 1.66 13.66
CA GLN A 281 -17.66 2.10 15.01
C GLN A 281 -16.13 2.24 15.13
N ARG A 282 -15.37 1.28 14.61
CA ARG A 282 -13.91 1.31 14.63
C ARG A 282 -13.37 2.45 13.76
N THR A 283 -13.93 2.65 12.57
CA THR A 283 -13.56 3.76 11.70
C THR A 283 -13.86 5.11 12.36
N TRP A 284 -15.03 5.28 12.99
CA TRP A 284 -15.36 6.49 13.75
C TRP A 284 -14.42 6.73 14.93
N ALA A 285 -14.09 5.70 15.71
CA ALA A 285 -13.15 5.81 16.83
C ALA A 285 -11.76 6.26 16.36
N LEU A 286 -11.26 5.70 15.25
CA LEU A 286 -9.98 6.09 14.66
C LEU A 286 -10.03 7.50 14.08
N LEU A 287 -11.13 7.90 13.43
CA LEU A 287 -11.31 9.25 12.91
C LEU A 287 -11.39 10.29 14.03
N ALA A 288 -12.09 10.00 15.12
CA ALA A 288 -12.18 10.88 16.28
C ALA A 288 -10.81 11.06 16.94
N ALA A 289 -10.07 9.96 17.15
CA ALA A 289 -8.70 10.02 17.68
C ALA A 289 -7.77 10.83 16.77
N ALA A 290 -7.86 10.64 15.45
CA ALA A 290 -7.09 11.41 14.47
C ALA A 290 -7.47 12.90 14.48
N ALA A 291 -8.76 13.24 14.59
CA ALA A 291 -9.21 14.62 14.66
C ALA A 291 -8.70 15.34 15.92
N VAL A 292 -8.69 14.66 17.07
CA VAL A 292 -8.12 15.21 18.32
C VAL A 292 -6.62 15.44 18.19
N LEU A 293 -5.88 14.49 17.61
CA LEU A 293 -4.42 14.61 17.40
C LEU A 293 -4.04 15.61 16.30
N TYR A 294 -4.97 15.96 15.42
CA TYR A 294 -4.73 16.97 14.39
C TYR A 294 -4.54 18.38 14.97
N ILE A 295 -5.16 18.67 16.11
CA ILE A 295 -5.00 19.95 16.82
C ILE A 295 -3.53 20.15 17.28
N PRO A 296 -2.95 19.29 18.14
CA PRO A 296 -1.55 19.45 18.54
C PRO A 296 -0.58 19.33 17.36
N ALA A 297 -0.92 18.58 16.30
CA ALA A 297 -0.10 18.48 15.10
C ALA A 297 0.07 19.82 14.34
N ASN A 298 -0.92 20.72 14.41
CA ASN A 298 -0.86 22.02 13.74
C ASN A 298 -0.48 23.17 14.68
N VAL A 299 -0.73 23.02 15.98
CA VAL A 299 -0.45 24.06 17.00
C VAL A 299 1.00 24.00 17.48
N TYR A 300 1.55 22.80 17.70
CA TYR A 300 2.93 22.66 18.19
C TYR A 300 3.96 22.83 17.06
N PRO A 301 5.21 23.18 17.41
CA PRO A 301 6.28 23.25 16.42
C PRO A 301 6.57 21.88 15.85
N ILE A 302 6.70 21.81 14.52
CA ILE A 302 7.10 20.59 13.80
C ILE A 302 8.61 20.47 13.71
N MET A 303 9.30 21.60 13.70
CA MET A 303 10.75 21.68 13.73
C MET A 303 11.18 22.87 14.58
N THR A 304 12.31 22.73 15.25
CA THR A 304 12.96 23.81 15.99
C THR A 304 14.35 24.00 15.42
N THR A 305 14.59 25.19 14.87
CA THR A 305 15.91 25.54 14.30
C THR A 305 16.72 26.24 15.38
N VAL A 306 17.82 25.64 15.80
CA VAL A 306 18.77 26.23 16.75
C VAL A 306 19.93 26.82 15.97
N SER A 307 20.06 28.15 16.03
CA SER A 307 21.18 28.90 15.45
C SER A 307 21.79 29.80 16.52
N LEU A 308 23.11 29.69 16.73
CA LEU A 308 23.87 30.51 17.69
C LEU A 308 23.22 30.56 19.09
N GLY A 309 22.67 29.44 19.56
CA GLY A 309 22.02 29.32 20.88
C GLY A 309 20.59 29.87 20.97
N ARG A 310 20.03 30.42 19.88
CA ARG A 310 18.61 30.82 19.80
C ARG A 310 17.81 29.73 19.09
N ALA A 311 16.80 29.21 19.77
CA ALA A 311 15.85 28.26 19.21
C ALA A 311 14.65 29.01 18.60
N SER A 312 14.43 28.82 17.30
CA SER A 312 13.27 29.33 16.57
C SER A 312 12.32 28.17 16.24
N PRO A 313 11.22 28.00 17.00
CA PRO A 313 10.21 26.99 16.71
C PRO A 313 9.35 27.41 15.51
N SER A 314 9.18 26.51 14.54
CA SER A 314 8.29 26.70 13.40
C SER A 314 7.20 25.63 13.39
N THR A 315 5.93 26.04 13.32
CA THR A 315 4.79 25.16 13.06
C THR A 315 4.72 24.81 11.56
N ILE A 316 3.81 23.92 11.16
CA ILE A 316 3.57 23.62 9.74
C ILE A 316 3.21 24.89 8.97
N VAL A 317 2.24 25.65 9.49
CA VAL A 317 1.80 26.92 8.88
C VAL A 317 2.89 27.97 8.95
N GLY A 318 3.61 28.06 10.07
CA GLY A 318 4.76 28.96 10.20
C GLY A 318 5.84 28.68 9.15
N GLY A 319 6.16 27.41 8.91
CA GLY A 319 7.11 27.00 7.87
C GLY A 319 6.62 27.29 6.46
N ILE A 320 5.31 27.23 6.19
CA ILE A 320 4.72 27.63 4.91
C ILE A 320 4.89 29.14 4.69
N VAL A 321 4.61 29.96 5.71
CA VAL A 321 4.77 31.43 5.64
C VAL A 321 6.24 31.80 5.39
N GLU A 322 7.17 31.20 6.14
CA GLU A 322 8.60 31.42 5.97
C GLU A 322 9.07 31.08 4.54
N LEU A 323 8.57 29.98 3.95
CA LEU A 323 8.88 29.60 2.56
C LEU A 323 8.32 30.59 1.53
N ILE A 324 7.15 31.17 1.78
CA ILE A 324 6.56 32.20 0.92
C ILE A 324 7.40 33.48 0.98
N GLU A 325 7.83 33.89 2.17
CA GLU A 325 8.71 35.06 2.36
C GLU A 325 10.08 34.88 1.68
N MET A 326 10.62 33.66 1.67
CA MET A 326 11.84 33.29 0.93
C MET A 326 11.63 33.19 -0.59
N GLY A 327 10.43 33.46 -1.12
CA GLY A 327 10.11 33.45 -2.55
C GLY A 327 9.86 32.05 -3.14
N SER A 328 9.82 31.00 -2.31
CA SER A 328 9.66 29.60 -2.74
C SER A 328 8.18 29.15 -2.77
N LEU A 329 7.32 29.94 -3.41
CA LEU A 329 5.88 29.70 -3.51
C LEU A 329 5.52 28.25 -3.93
N PRO A 330 6.18 27.62 -4.92
CA PRO A 330 5.83 26.26 -5.34
C PRO A 330 6.04 25.23 -4.22
N VAL A 331 7.09 25.36 -3.41
CA VAL A 331 7.40 24.44 -2.30
C VAL A 331 6.40 24.63 -1.17
N ALA A 332 6.08 25.88 -0.84
CA ALA A 332 5.07 26.22 0.17
C ALA A 332 3.69 25.63 -0.18
N LEU A 333 3.28 25.71 -1.46
CA LEU A 333 2.02 25.15 -1.92
C LEU A 333 1.98 23.62 -1.79
N VAL A 334 3.06 22.92 -2.13
CA VAL A 334 3.15 21.46 -1.99
C VAL A 334 2.96 21.05 -0.52
N ILE A 335 3.65 21.73 0.41
CA ILE A 335 3.54 21.45 1.85
C ILE A 335 2.14 21.78 2.37
N LEU A 336 1.54 22.91 1.96
CA LEU A 336 0.16 23.25 2.34
C LEU A 336 -0.84 22.17 1.92
N VAL A 337 -0.75 21.73 0.67
CA VAL A 337 -1.65 20.70 0.13
C VAL A 337 -1.43 19.38 0.86
N ALA A 338 -0.18 18.93 1.01
CA ALA A 338 0.16 17.64 1.59
C ALA A 338 -0.11 17.58 3.11
N SER A 339 0.22 18.64 3.86
CA SER A 339 0.18 18.64 5.34
C SER A 339 -1.14 19.12 5.91
N VAL A 340 -1.89 19.94 5.18
CA VAL A 340 -3.12 20.54 5.70
C VAL A 340 -4.33 20.03 4.92
N ILE A 341 -4.37 20.27 3.61
CA ILE A 341 -5.55 19.99 2.80
C ILE A 341 -5.83 18.49 2.69
N VAL A 342 -4.79 17.68 2.45
CA VAL A 342 -4.94 16.22 2.29
C VAL A 342 -5.45 15.53 3.57
N PRO A 343 -4.88 15.77 4.78
CA PRO A 343 -5.41 15.17 6.01
C PRO A 343 -6.85 15.60 6.32
N ILE A 344 -7.18 16.90 6.16
CA ILE A 344 -8.55 17.40 6.34
C ILE A 344 -9.49 16.72 5.34
N GLY A 345 -9.11 16.68 4.07
CA GLY A 345 -9.89 16.05 3.01
C GLY A 345 -10.18 14.58 3.29
N LYS A 346 -9.20 13.83 3.81
CA LYS A 346 -9.40 12.43 4.23
C LYS A 346 -10.34 12.29 5.41
N LEU A 347 -10.16 13.10 6.45
CA LEU A 347 -11.03 13.08 7.63
C LEU A 347 -12.48 13.34 7.23
N LEU A 348 -12.71 14.38 6.42
CA LEU A 348 -14.05 14.74 5.93
C LEU A 348 -14.62 13.65 5.00
N ALA A 349 -13.84 13.14 4.07
CA ALA A 349 -14.32 12.14 3.12
C ALA A 349 -14.66 10.80 3.80
N LEU A 350 -13.82 10.32 4.74
CA LEU A 350 -14.11 9.10 5.51
C LEU A 350 -15.27 9.30 6.48
N ALA A 351 -15.36 10.46 7.16
CA ALA A 351 -16.50 10.78 8.02
C ALA A 351 -17.80 10.81 7.20
N TRP A 352 -17.79 11.45 6.03
CA TRP A 352 -18.91 11.47 5.10
C TRP A 352 -19.31 10.06 4.65
N LEU A 353 -18.35 9.22 4.25
CA LEU A 353 -18.61 7.81 3.90
C LEU A 353 -19.23 7.03 5.06
N CYS A 354 -18.76 7.25 6.30
CA CYS A 354 -19.33 6.61 7.48
C CYS A 354 -20.74 7.10 7.82
N LEU A 355 -21.04 8.38 7.63
CA LEU A 355 -22.39 8.95 7.80
C LEU A 355 -23.37 8.44 6.74
N MET A 356 -22.89 8.25 5.51
CA MET A 356 -23.72 7.87 4.36
C MET A 356 -23.82 6.36 4.13
N ALA A 357 -22.96 5.54 4.75
CA ALA A 357 -23.03 4.09 4.64
C ALA A 357 -24.39 3.51 5.09
N PRO A 358 -25.00 3.96 6.21
CA PRO A 358 -26.35 3.52 6.60
C PRO A 358 -27.48 4.13 5.74
N ARG A 359 -27.22 5.24 5.03
CA ARG A 359 -28.23 6.04 4.31
C ARG A 359 -28.17 5.79 2.81
N ALA A 360 -28.62 4.62 2.39
CA ALA A 360 -28.48 4.12 1.02
C ALA A 360 -29.16 4.97 -0.08
N HIS A 361 -30.10 5.84 0.26
CA HIS A 361 -31.01 6.46 -0.70
C HIS A 361 -30.56 7.79 -1.33
N ALA A 362 -29.55 8.49 -0.78
CA ALA A 362 -29.27 9.88 -1.19
C ALA A 362 -28.32 10.03 -2.39
N LEU A 363 -27.40 9.09 -2.61
CA LEU A 363 -26.34 9.20 -3.63
C LEU A 363 -26.09 7.85 -4.30
N LYS A 364 -25.85 7.86 -5.62
CA LYS A 364 -25.55 6.66 -6.41
C LYS A 364 -24.27 5.97 -5.89
N ALA A 365 -24.34 4.67 -5.59
CA ALA A 365 -23.23 3.87 -5.05
C ALA A 365 -21.90 3.93 -5.85
N PRO A 366 -21.88 4.07 -7.19
CA PRO A 366 -20.64 4.28 -7.95
C PRO A 366 -19.86 5.54 -7.54
N VAL A 367 -20.55 6.65 -7.24
CA VAL A 367 -19.90 7.91 -6.83
C VAL A 367 -19.22 7.75 -5.47
N ARG A 368 -19.89 7.08 -4.53
CA ARG A 368 -19.33 6.76 -3.21
C ARG A 368 -18.11 5.83 -3.31
N THR A 369 -18.18 4.83 -4.17
CA THR A 369 -17.06 3.91 -4.44
C THR A 369 -15.86 4.66 -5.03
N ARG A 370 -16.10 5.61 -5.95
CA ARG A 370 -15.04 6.45 -6.50
C ARG A 370 -14.40 7.34 -5.43
N LEU A 371 -15.20 7.96 -4.56
CA LEU A 371 -14.68 8.75 -3.44
C LEU A 371 -13.83 7.88 -2.51
N TYR A 372 -14.30 6.69 -2.15
CA TYR A 372 -13.54 5.72 -1.36
C TYR A 372 -12.18 5.38 -2.01
N ARG A 373 -12.17 5.04 -3.31
CA ARG A 373 -10.91 4.75 -4.04
C ARG A 373 -9.96 5.93 -4.06
N ILE A 374 -10.46 7.16 -4.20
CA ILE A 374 -9.64 8.38 -4.13
C ILE A 374 -9.05 8.54 -2.72
N THR A 375 -9.85 8.34 -1.66
CA THR A 375 -9.37 8.43 -0.28
C THR A 375 -8.32 7.37 0.05
N GLU A 376 -8.49 6.15 -0.46
CA GLU A 376 -7.53 5.06 -0.30
C GLU A 376 -6.23 5.33 -1.07
N PHE A 377 -6.34 5.84 -2.30
CA PHE A 377 -5.17 6.24 -3.08
C PHE A 377 -4.38 7.33 -2.37
N ILE A 378 -5.01 8.46 -2.02
CA ILE A 378 -4.38 9.56 -1.27
C ILE A 378 -3.89 9.08 0.11
N GLY A 379 -4.51 8.01 0.64
CA GLY A 379 -4.14 7.21 1.81
C GLY A 379 -2.63 7.15 2.05
N ARG A 380 -1.92 6.46 1.17
CA ARG A 380 -0.48 6.22 1.31
C ARG A 380 0.39 7.46 1.12
N TRP A 381 -0.05 8.44 0.33
CA TRP A 381 0.72 9.65 0.00
C TRP A 381 0.80 10.66 1.13
N SER A 382 -0.12 10.60 2.10
CA SER A 382 -0.12 11.53 3.24
C SER A 382 1.06 11.33 4.20
N MET A 383 1.87 10.27 4.02
CA MET A 383 3.08 10.04 4.82
C MET A 383 4.31 10.79 4.28
N VAL A 384 4.24 11.39 3.08
CA VAL A 384 5.36 12.15 2.48
C VAL A 384 5.96 13.15 3.47
N ASP A 385 5.12 13.91 4.18
CA ASP A 385 5.60 15.00 5.04
C ASP A 385 6.40 14.54 6.26
N ILE A 386 6.08 13.37 6.81
CA ILE A 386 6.85 12.77 7.92
C ILE A 386 8.25 12.41 7.43
N PHE A 387 8.34 11.85 6.21
CA PHE A 387 9.63 11.57 5.59
C PHE A 387 10.40 12.85 5.27
N VAL A 388 9.73 13.90 4.80
CA VAL A 388 10.36 15.21 4.56
C VAL A 388 10.99 15.77 5.84
N VAL A 389 10.25 15.76 6.95
CA VAL A 389 10.76 16.23 8.25
C VAL A 389 11.94 15.37 8.72
N ALA A 390 11.83 14.04 8.63
CA ALA A 390 12.90 13.14 9.05
C ALA A 390 14.20 13.36 8.26
N ILE A 391 14.08 13.57 6.94
CA ILE A 391 15.23 13.85 6.07
C ILE A 391 15.81 15.23 6.37
N LEU A 392 14.97 16.25 6.53
CA LEU A 392 15.43 17.61 6.82
C LEU A 392 16.23 17.68 8.14
N VAL A 393 15.77 16.96 9.17
CA VAL A 393 16.47 16.82 10.46
C VAL A 393 17.84 16.16 10.27
N ALA A 394 17.89 15.05 9.52
CA ALA A 394 19.14 14.35 9.25
C ALA A 394 20.13 15.18 8.42
N LEU A 395 19.62 15.95 7.45
CA LEU A 395 20.45 16.74 6.53
C LEU A 395 21.05 17.98 7.17
N ILE A 396 20.29 18.74 7.94
CA ILE A 396 20.76 20.02 8.48
C ILE A 396 21.79 19.84 9.59
N ARG A 397 21.72 18.74 10.34
CA ARG A 397 22.68 18.43 11.41
C ARG A 397 24.09 18.08 10.92
N ALA A 398 24.29 17.90 9.61
CA ALA A 398 25.61 17.70 9.03
C ALA A 398 26.48 18.96 9.00
N GLY A 399 25.92 20.16 9.26
CA GLY A 399 26.66 21.41 9.38
C GLY A 399 26.74 21.90 10.83
N ASN A 400 27.95 22.01 11.40
CA ASN A 400 28.21 22.42 12.80
C ASN A 400 27.72 23.84 13.23
N LEU A 401 26.92 24.53 12.42
CA LEU A 401 26.46 25.91 12.67
C LEU A 401 24.95 26.03 12.92
N MET A 402 24.14 25.08 12.46
CA MET A 402 22.68 25.09 12.62
C MET A 402 22.17 23.67 12.87
N ALA A 403 21.35 23.47 13.90
CA ALA A 403 20.72 22.19 14.18
C ALA A 403 19.21 22.34 14.03
N VAL A 404 18.57 21.41 13.33
CA VAL A 404 17.10 21.32 13.26
C VAL A 404 16.67 20.07 13.99
N GLU A 405 15.87 20.25 15.04
CA GLU A 405 15.34 19.16 15.84
C GLU A 405 13.85 18.98 15.57
N PRO A 406 13.37 17.72 15.46
CA PRO A 406 11.95 17.45 15.28
C PRO A 406 11.20 17.89 16.52
N GLY A 407 10.19 18.72 16.33
CA GLY A 407 9.32 19.17 17.41
C GLY A 407 8.24 18.13 17.75
N PRO A 408 7.53 18.30 18.88
CA PRO A 408 6.50 17.36 19.33
C PRO A 408 5.34 17.20 18.34
N ALA A 409 5.09 18.18 17.45
CA ALA A 409 4.07 18.06 16.42
C ALA A 409 4.38 16.94 15.41
N ALA A 410 5.65 16.56 15.20
CA ALA A 410 6.01 15.48 14.28
C ALA A 410 5.38 14.13 14.70
N VAL A 411 5.37 13.83 16.00
CA VAL A 411 4.75 12.61 16.54
C VAL A 411 3.23 12.67 16.46
N ALA A 412 2.63 13.83 16.78
CA ALA A 412 1.18 14.02 16.66
C ALA A 412 0.72 13.89 15.21
N PHE A 413 1.39 14.57 14.28
CA PHE A 413 1.13 14.49 12.85
C PHE A 413 1.33 13.07 12.31
N GLY A 414 2.42 12.41 12.70
CA GLY A 414 2.67 11.00 12.42
C GLY A 414 1.52 10.09 12.82
N SER A 415 1.00 10.31 14.03
CA SER A 415 -0.12 9.55 14.57
C SER A 415 -1.41 9.80 13.79
N VAL A 416 -1.70 11.04 13.37
CA VAL A 416 -2.86 11.36 12.51
C VAL A 416 -2.79 10.59 11.19
N VAL A 417 -1.63 10.57 10.53
CA VAL A 417 -1.47 9.86 9.26
C VAL A 417 -1.68 8.35 9.43
N VAL A 418 -1.10 7.75 10.48
CA VAL A 418 -1.28 6.32 10.76
C VAL A 418 -2.73 5.99 11.10
N LEU A 419 -3.37 6.78 11.97
CA LEU A 419 -4.77 6.56 12.37
C LEU A 419 -5.75 6.73 11.20
N THR A 420 -5.54 7.73 10.34
CA THR A 420 -6.38 7.92 9.14
C THR A 420 -6.18 6.80 8.12
N MET A 421 -4.96 6.27 7.98
CA MET A 421 -4.69 5.08 7.17
C MET A 421 -5.40 3.85 7.73
N LEU A 422 -5.29 3.61 9.05
CA LEU A 422 -5.99 2.52 9.73
C LEU A 422 -7.52 2.66 9.64
N ALA A 423 -8.05 3.89 9.70
CA ALA A 423 -9.47 4.18 9.56
C ALA A 423 -9.98 3.77 8.18
N ALA A 424 -9.25 4.14 7.12
CA ALA A 424 -9.54 3.74 5.75
C ALA A 424 -9.46 2.21 5.58
N MET A 425 -8.41 1.58 6.12
CA MET A 425 -8.25 0.13 6.07
C MET A 425 -9.35 -0.62 6.82
N THR A 426 -9.93 -0.05 7.87
CA THR A 426 -10.96 -0.70 8.69
C THR A 426 -12.36 -0.54 8.11
N PHE A 427 -12.58 0.50 7.31
CA PHE A 427 -13.84 0.75 6.61
C PHE A 427 -14.12 -0.37 5.59
N ASP A 428 -15.30 -0.99 5.65
CA ASP A 428 -15.71 -2.02 4.69
C ASP A 428 -16.45 -1.38 3.51
N PRO A 429 -15.83 -1.28 2.31
CA PRO A 429 -16.46 -0.63 1.15
C PRO A 429 -17.77 -1.30 0.71
N ARG A 430 -18.00 -2.57 1.07
CA ARG A 430 -19.22 -3.30 0.73
C ARG A 430 -20.47 -2.68 1.36
N LEU A 431 -20.33 -2.00 2.50
CA LEU A 431 -21.41 -1.26 3.16
C LEU A 431 -21.99 -0.14 2.27
N ILE A 432 -21.22 0.38 1.31
CA ILE A 432 -21.68 1.38 0.35
C ILE A 432 -22.78 0.81 -0.56
N TRP A 433 -22.84 -0.51 -0.76
CA TRP A 433 -23.69 -1.16 -1.74
C TRP A 433 -24.90 -1.88 -1.15
N ASP A 434 -24.95 -2.07 0.16
CA ASP A 434 -25.96 -2.91 0.83
C ASP A 434 -27.41 -2.44 0.62
N GLY A 435 -27.68 -1.14 0.61
CA GLY A 435 -29.04 -0.64 0.40
C GLY A 435 -29.43 -0.38 -1.07
N THR A 436 -28.58 -0.71 -2.04
CA THR A 436 -28.96 -0.66 -3.48
C THR A 436 -29.62 -1.94 -3.98
N THR A 437 -29.62 -2.99 -3.17
CA THR A 437 -30.12 -4.33 -3.55
C THR A 437 -31.53 -4.61 -3.07
N SER A 438 -32.05 -3.86 -2.08
CA SER A 438 -33.44 -4.03 -1.60
C SER A 438 -34.48 -3.68 -2.67
N THR A 439 -34.20 -2.71 -3.54
CA THR A 439 -35.17 -2.25 -4.56
C THR A 439 -35.18 -3.11 -5.83
N ALA A 440 -34.09 -3.83 -6.13
CA ALA A 440 -34.01 -4.68 -7.32
C ALA A 440 -34.76 -6.02 -7.16
N ASP A 441 -34.89 -6.52 -5.92
CA ASP A 441 -35.71 -7.71 -5.62
C ASP A 441 -37.21 -7.36 -5.52
N GLU A 442 -37.59 -6.08 -5.30
CA GLU A 442 -38.99 -5.62 -5.34
C GLU A 442 -39.50 -5.30 -6.75
N GLU A 443 -38.61 -4.97 -7.70
CA GLU A 443 -38.97 -4.66 -9.10
C GLU A 443 -38.93 -5.86 -10.06
N ALA A 444 -38.70 -7.09 -9.57
CA ALA A 444 -38.89 -8.29 -10.38
C ALA A 444 -40.38 -8.40 -10.79
N PRO A 445 -40.74 -8.30 -12.09
CA PRO A 445 -42.13 -8.33 -12.48
C PRO A 445 -42.72 -9.70 -12.15
N HIS A 446 -43.78 -9.69 -11.37
CA HIS A 446 -44.80 -10.74 -11.33
C HIS A 446 -45.42 -10.90 -12.74
N GLU A 447 -44.68 -11.41 -13.72
CA GLU A 447 -45.27 -11.87 -14.97
C GLU A 447 -45.78 -13.30 -14.81
N ARG A 448 -46.98 -13.33 -14.20
CA ARG A 448 -48.15 -14.12 -14.62
C ARG A 448 -47.88 -15.59 -14.96
N HIS A 449 -47.96 -16.41 -13.91
CA HIS A 449 -48.71 -17.65 -14.04
C HIS A 449 -50.15 -17.33 -14.44
N ALA A 450 -50.59 -17.88 -15.57
CA ALA A 450 -51.83 -18.67 -15.74
C ALA A 450 -52.31 -18.61 -17.20
N PRO A 451 -53.15 -19.58 -17.62
CA PRO A 451 -53.16 -21.01 -17.33
C PRO A 451 -52.84 -21.88 -18.56
#